data_AF-A0A524KW68-F1
#
_entry.id   AF-A0A524KW68-F1
#
_cell.length_a   1.000
_cell.length_b   1.000
_cell.length_c   1.000
_cell.angle_alpha   90.00
_cell.angle_beta   90.00
_cell.angle_gamma   90.00
#
_symmetry.space_group_name_H-M   'P 1'
#
loop_
_entity.id
_entity.type
_entity.pdbx_description
1 polymer ?
#
loop_
_entity_poly.entity_id
_entity_poly.type
_entity_poly.pdbx_seq_one_letter_code
_entity_poly.pdbx_strand_id
1 'polypeptide(L)' 'MNLGHSGLTRWGLSKVEIPEHANVLDIGCGGGRTLEHLASLVRLGKAVGIDYSEDSVAVAWKRNKKLIF' A
#
# COMPACT_ATOMS: atom_id res chain seq x y z
N MET A 1 10.80 7.64 -6.45
CA MET A 1 10.08 8.78 -5.85
C MET A 1 9.91 8.56 -4.33
N ASN A 2 10.95 8.78 -3.50
CA ASN A 2 11.04 8.01 -2.25
C ASN A 2 11.58 8.76 -1.02
N LEU A 3 10.98 9.89 -0.62
CA LEU A 3 11.00 10.40 0.78
C LEU A 3 10.04 11.58 0.96
N GLY A 4 9.99 12.52 0.01
CA GLY A 4 9.17 13.73 0.10
C GLY A 4 7.66 13.50 0.19
N HIS A 5 7.14 12.42 -0.38
CA HIS A 5 5.69 12.17 -0.43
C HIS A 5 5.15 11.34 0.74
N SER A 6 5.99 10.62 1.48
CA SER A 6 5.48 9.74 2.54
C SER A 6 4.81 10.49 3.69
N GLY A 7 5.25 11.73 3.95
CA GLY A 7 4.59 12.60 4.95
C GLY A 7 3.18 12.97 4.53
N LEU A 8 3.00 13.38 3.27
CA LEU A 8 1.69 13.72 2.72
C LEU A 8 0.75 12.51 2.68
N THR A 9 1.25 11.34 2.27
CA THR A 9 0.47 10.10 2.28
C THR A 9 0.01 9.74 3.70
N ARG A 10 0.89 9.76 4.70
CA ARG A 10 0.51 9.48 6.10
C ARG A 10 -0.48 10.50 6.63
N TRP A 11 -0.29 11.78 6.32
CA TRP A 11 -1.22 12.84 6.72
C TRP A 11 -2.60 12.66 6.10
N GLY A 12 -2.68 12.25 4.83
CA GLY A 12 -3.96 11.96 4.17
C GLY A 12 -4.66 10.74 4.78
N LEU A 13 -3.92 9.65 4.99
CA LEU A 13 -4.45 8.42 5.58
C LEU A 13 -4.89 8.62 7.04
N SER A 14 -4.27 9.51 7.81
CA SER A 14 -4.68 9.78 9.19
C SER A 14 -6.04 10.48 9.31
N LYS A 15 -6.65 10.90 8.19
CA LYS A 15 -8.00 11.47 8.16
C LYS A 15 -9.10 10.41 8.03
N VAL A 16 -8.73 9.14 7.89
CA VAL A 16 -9.65 8.03 7.70
C VAL A 16 -9.34 6.96 8.74
N GLU A 17 -10.38 6.43 9.37
CA GLU A 17 -10.24 5.25 10.22
C GLU A 17 -10.15 4.00 9.34
N ILE A 18 -9.08 3.21 9.49
CA ILE A 18 -8.87 1.96 8.76
C ILE A 18 -8.86 0.83 9.80
N PRO A 19 -9.98 0.11 9.97
CA PRO A 19 -10.05 -1.02 10.89
C PRO A 19 -9.06 -2.13 10.52
N GLU A 20 -8.53 -2.86 11.51
CA GLU A 20 -7.54 -3.92 11.25
C GLU A 20 -8.06 -5.06 10.37
N HIS A 21 -9.38 -5.26 10.30
CA HIS A 21 -10.06 -6.28 9.48
C HIS A 21 -10.56 -5.75 8.13
N ALA A 22 -10.24 -4.50 7.77
CA ALA A 22 -10.69 -3.90 6.53
C ALA A 22 -10.02 -4.53 5.30
N ASN A 23 -10.76 -4.58 4.20
CA ASN A 23 -10.19 -4.85 2.88
C ASN A 23 -9.96 -3.51 2.17
N VAL A 24 -8.73 -3.23 1.78
CA VAL A 24 -8.31 -1.94 1.19
C VAL A 24 -7.74 -2.17 -0.21
N LEU A 25 -8.09 -1.27 -1.13
CA LEU A 25 -7.58 -1.24 -2.50
C LEU A 25 -6.75 0.03 -2.72
N ASP A 26 -5.48 -0.13 -3.07
CA ASP A 26 -4.54 0.94 -3.45
C ASP A 26 -4.49 1.03 -4.99
N ILE A 27 -5.25 1.98 -5.56
CA ILE A 27 -5.34 2.19 -7.02
C ILE A 27 -4.19 3.07 -7.48
N GLY A 28 -3.38 2.58 -8.41
CA GLY A 28 -2.13 3.23 -8.81
C GLY A 28 -1.06 3.05 -7.73
N CYS A 29 -0.88 1.82 -7.26
CA CYS A 29 0.01 1.53 -6.13
C CYS A 29 1.49 1.84 -6.39
N GLY A 30 1.87 2.04 -7.66
CA GLY A 30 3.22 2.31 -8.10
C GLY A 30 4.18 1.25 -7.57
N GLY A 31 5.32 1.67 -7.02
CA GLY A 31 6.29 0.76 -6.40
C GLY A 31 5.88 0.16 -5.05
N GLY A 32 4.63 0.32 -4.62
CA GLY A 32 4.03 -0.42 -3.50
C GLY A 32 4.38 0.06 -2.09
N ARG A 33 4.87 1.30 -1.91
CA ARG A 33 5.23 1.83 -0.58
C ARG A 33 4.01 2.22 0.26
N THR A 34 2.95 2.75 -0.37
CA THR A 34 1.68 3.01 0.31
C THR A 34 0.99 1.69 0.65
N LEU A 35 0.94 0.75 -0.30
CA LEU A 35 0.46 -0.61 -0.09
C LEU A 35 1.13 -1.31 1.10
N GLU A 36 2.47 -1.23 1.24
CA GLU A 36 3.21 -1.76 2.39
C GLU A 36 2.68 -1.20 3.72
N HIS A 37 2.43 0.11 3.76
CA HIS A 37 1.89 0.75 4.95
C HIS A 37 0.45 0.33 5.22
N LEU A 38 -0.40 0.27 4.19
CA LEU A 38 -1.79 -0.19 4.33
C LEU A 38 -1.84 -1.63 4.87
N ALA A 39 -1.01 -2.53 4.33
CA ALA A 39 -0.89 -3.91 4.80
C ALA A 39 -0.48 -4.01 6.28
N SER A 40 0.35 -3.07 6.77
CA SER A 40 0.71 -3.01 8.19
C SER A 40 -0.45 -2.59 9.12
N LEU A 41 -1.44 -1.88 8.58
CA LEU A 41 -2.63 -1.43 9.31
C LEU A 41 -3.71 -2.52 9.32
N VAL A 42 -3.96 -3.17 8.18
CA VAL A 42 -5.04 -4.18 8.03
C VAL A 42 -4.59 -5.61 8.33
N ARG A 43 -4.04 -5.83 9.53
CA ARG A 43 -3.40 -7.10 9.94
C ARG A 43 -4.34 -8.32 9.93
N LEU A 44 -5.65 -8.10 10.03
CA LEU A 44 -6.69 -9.12 9.99
C LEU A 44 -7.52 -9.07 8.69
N GLY A 45 -7.19 -8.13 7.81
CA GLY A 45 -7.84 -7.91 6.53
C GLY A 45 -6.89 -8.13 5.37
N LYS A 46 -7.12 -7.42 4.26
CA LYS A 46 -6.28 -7.50 3.06
C LYS A 46 -6.00 -6.13 2.48
N ALA A 47 -4.77 -5.89 2.07
CA ALA A 47 -4.40 -4.75 1.24
C ALA A 47 -4.06 -5.25 -0.16
N VAL A 48 -4.76 -4.76 -1.18
CA VAL A 48 -4.55 -5.12 -2.59
C VAL A 48 -4.10 -3.89 -3.34
N GLY A 49 -3.02 -4.00 -4.12
CA GLY A 49 -2.56 -2.93 -4.99
C GLY A 49 -2.80 -3.26 -6.45
N ILE A 50 -3.24 -2.28 -7.23
CA ILE A 50 -3.31 -2.37 -8.69
C ILE A 50 -2.56 -1.21 -9.32
N ASP A 51 -1.89 -1.46 -10.44
CA ASP A 51 -1.24 -0.43 -11.25
C ASP A 51 -1.33 -0.84 -12.72
N TYR A 52 -1.41 0.15 -13.61
CA TYR A 52 -1.45 -0.13 -15.05
C TYR A 52 -0.08 -0.61 -15.57
N SER A 53 1.00 -0.18 -14.93
CA SER A 53 2.36 -0.48 -15.34
C SER A 53 2.80 -1.81 -14.74
N GLU A 54 3.07 -2.80 -15.60
CA GLU A 54 3.61 -4.10 -15.17
C GLU A 54 4.94 -3.94 -14.43
N ASP A 55 5.79 -3.00 -14.84
CA ASP A 55 7.04 -2.66 -14.15
C ASP A 55 6.79 -2.17 -12.71
N SER A 56 5.81 -1.28 -12.53
CA SER A 56 5.39 -0.83 -11.19
C SER A 56 4.91 -2.01 -10.34
N VAL A 57 4.08 -2.88 -10.90
CA VAL A 57 3.59 -4.09 -10.22
C VAL A 57 4.74 -5.00 -9.83
N ALA A 58 5.71 -5.25 -10.73
CA ALA A 58 6.87 -6.07 -10.45
C ALA A 58 7.74 -5.49 -9.31
N VAL A 59 7.90 -4.15 -9.26
CA VAL A 59 8.59 -3.47 -8.16
C VAL A 59 7.81 -3.57 -6.84
N ALA A 60 6.50 -3.34 -6.87
CA ALA A 60 5.63 -3.47 -5.71
C ALA A 60 5.63 -4.89 -5.15
N TRP A 61 5.57 -5.89 -6.02
CA TRP A 61 5.62 -7.30 -5.65
C TRP A 61 6.95 -7.65 -4.99
N LYS A 62 8.08 -7.24 -5.58
CA LYS A 62 9.41 -7.46 -4.99
C LYS A 62 9.55 -6.79 -3.62
N ARG A 63 9.06 -5.54 -3.48
CA ARG A 63 9.07 -4.80 -2.21
C ARG A 63 8.26 -5.52 -1.13
N ASN A 64 7.04 -5.93 -1.47
CA ASN A 64 6.06 -6.47 -0.53
C ASN A 64 6.08 -8.00 -0.44
N LYS A 65 7.11 -8.66 -0.98
CA LYS A 65 7.16 -10.12 -1.11
C LYS A 65 6.91 -10.88 0.20
N LYS A 66 7.30 -10.31 1.34
CA LYS A 66 7.10 -10.90 2.67
C LYS A 66 5.66 -10.79 3.20
N LEU A 67 4.83 -9.99 2.55
CA LEU A 67 3.45 -9.70 2.94
C LEU A 67 2.42 -10.44 2.06
N ILE A 68 2.88 -11.20 1.07
CA ILE A 68 2.03 -11.98 0.16
C ILE A 68 1.83 -13.37 0.76
N PHE A 69 0.57 -13.76 0.98
CA PHE A 69 0.13 -15.04 1.53
C PHE A 69 -1.04 -15.60 0.73
#